data_AF-A0A2V8K6F4-F1
#
_entry.id   AF-A0A2V8K6F4-F1
#
_cell.length_a   1.000
_cell.length_b   1.000
_cell.length_c   1.000
_cell.angle_alpha   90.00
_cell.angle_beta   90.00
_cell.angle_gamma   90.00
#
_symmetry.space_group_name_H-M   'P 1'
#
loop_
_entity.id
_entity.type
_entity.pdbx_description
1 polymer ?
#
loop_
_entity_poly.entity_id
_entity_poly.type
_entity_poly.pdbx_seq_one_letter_code
_entity_poly.pdbx_strand_id
1 'polypeptide(L)'
;MMTCRILVVLFFAALGACSPRIVQPGAPGTASRTIARKVAVDLSRVQFTPADVKFIQGMIHHHAQALDMTALIPSRTSLERMKLLGQRIE
;
A
#
# COMPACT_ATOMS: atom_id res chain seq x y z
N MET A 1 26.64 20.43 58.93
CA MET A 1 26.73 19.28 58.01
C MET A 1 25.60 19.39 57.00
N MET A 2 25.97 19.73 55.77
CA MET A 2 25.30 19.42 54.49
C MET A 2 23.76 19.48 54.41
N THR A 3 23.15 20.67 54.39
CA THR A 3 21.81 20.81 53.79
C THR A 3 21.97 20.79 52.27
N CYS A 4 21.86 19.60 51.71
CA CYS A 4 21.80 19.34 50.27
C CYS A 4 20.54 20.01 49.70
N ARG A 5 20.70 21.22 49.16
CA ARG A 5 19.66 21.86 48.35
C ARG A 5 19.62 21.15 47.01
N ILE A 6 18.76 20.14 46.91
CA ILE A 6 18.40 19.50 45.64
C ILE A 6 17.67 20.57 44.82
N LEU A 7 18.38 21.20 43.90
CA LEU A 7 17.79 21.99 42.84
C LEU A 7 17.12 21.00 41.89
N VAL A 8 15.81 20.79 42.05
CA VAL A 8 15.01 20.02 41.09
C VAL A 8 14.96 20.85 39.80
N VAL A 9 15.87 20.56 38.87
CA VAL A 9 15.79 21.06 37.50
C VAL A 9 14.67 20.27 36.83
N LEU A 10 13.50 20.89 36.71
CA LEU A 10 12.42 20.42 35.84
C LEU A 10 12.92 20.53 34.39
N PHE A 11 13.57 19.48 33.89
CA PHE A 11 13.86 19.36 32.47
C PHE A 11 12.56 18.96 31.76
N PHE A 12 11.81 19.96 31.30
CA PHE A 12 10.68 19.75 30.41
C PHE A 12 11.21 19.16 29.09
N ALA A 13 11.13 17.84 28.94
CA ALA A 13 11.30 17.21 27.66
C ALA A 13 10.16 17.69 26.75
N ALA A 14 10.47 18.59 25.82
CA ALA A 14 9.58 18.90 24.73
C ALA A 14 9.39 17.62 23.91
N LEU A 15 8.28 16.91 24.15
CA LEU A 15 7.78 15.86 23.27
C LEU A 15 7.37 16.54 21.96
N GLY A 16 8.34 16.87 21.13
CA GLY A 16 8.09 17.29 19.75
C GLY A 16 7.35 16.16 19.06
N ALA A 17 6.08 16.41 18.72
CA ALA A 17 5.28 15.46 17.96
C ALA A 17 5.95 15.21 16.60
N CYS A 18 6.70 14.11 16.48
CA CYS A 18 7.28 13.68 15.22
C CYS A 18 6.14 13.18 14.33
N SER A 19 5.51 14.11 13.60
CA SER A 19 4.53 13.73 12.59
C SER A 19 5.24 13.00 11.46
N PRO A 20 4.72 11.85 10.99
CA PRO A 20 5.38 11.09 9.93
C PRO A 20 5.50 11.94 8.67
N ARG A 21 6.68 11.90 8.04
CA ARG A 21 6.91 12.52 6.74
C ARG A 21 6.13 11.75 5.68
N ILE A 22 5.17 12.40 5.02
CA ILE A 22 4.39 11.78 3.94
C ILE A 22 5.08 12.09 2.61
N VAL A 23 5.47 11.04 1.89
CA VAL A 23 6.10 11.14 0.57
C VAL A 23 5.10 10.70 -0.48
N GLN A 24 4.88 11.54 -1.49
CA GLN A 24 4.11 11.21 -2.67
C GLN A 24 5.08 10.86 -3.81
N PRO A 25 5.08 9.60 -4.30
CA PRO A 25 5.83 9.24 -5.48
C PRO A 25 5.35 10.03 -6.71
N GLY A 26 6.27 10.32 -7.62
CA GLY A 26 5.94 10.78 -8.95
C GLY A 26 5.56 9.61 -9.88
N ALA A 27 5.38 9.92 -11.16
CA ALA A 27 5.32 8.90 -12.21
C ALA A 27 6.63 8.08 -12.27
N PRO A 28 6.63 6.87 -12.86
CA PRO A 28 7.84 6.08 -13.05
C PRO A 28 8.99 6.91 -13.66
N GLY A 29 10.16 6.89 -13.03
CA GLY A 29 11.34 7.66 -13.46
C GLY A 29 11.37 9.12 -13.00
N THR A 30 10.34 9.61 -12.31
CA THR A 30 10.29 11.00 -11.79
C THR A 30 10.54 11.05 -10.29
N ALA A 31 11.05 12.19 -9.81
CA ALA A 31 11.39 12.38 -8.40
C ALA A 31 10.14 12.45 -7.49
N SER A 32 10.28 11.93 -6.28
CA SER A 32 9.25 12.02 -5.23
C SER A 32 9.21 13.40 -4.57
N ARG A 33 8.07 13.75 -3.95
CA ARG A 33 7.90 14.97 -3.16
C ARG A 33 7.35 14.69 -1.76
N THR A 34 7.65 15.55 -0.80
CA THR A 34 7.02 15.51 0.53
C THR A 34 5.74 16.35 0.52
N ILE A 35 4.65 15.84 1.09
CA ILE A 35 3.35 16.52 1.15
C ILE A 35 2.82 16.62 2.59
N ALA A 36 1.95 17.61 2.85
CA ALA A 36 1.28 17.74 4.14
C ALA A 36 0.14 16.72 4.30
N ARG A 37 -0.18 16.33 5.54
CA ARG A 37 -1.29 15.41 5.87
C ARG A 37 -2.61 15.81 5.21
N LYS A 38 -2.97 17.10 5.25
CA LYS A 38 -4.21 17.61 4.67
C LYS A 38 -4.31 17.30 3.17
N VAL A 39 -3.20 17.36 2.45
CA VAL A 39 -3.15 17.07 1.01
C VAL A 39 -3.25 15.57 0.76
N ALA A 40 -2.60 14.76 1.61
CA ALA A 40 -2.58 13.30 1.45
C ALA A 40 -3.96 12.65 1.63
N VAL A 41 -4.84 13.25 2.43
CA VAL A 41 -6.19 12.75 2.70
C VAL A 41 -7.28 13.44 1.86
N ASP A 42 -6.91 14.38 1.00
CA ASP A 42 -7.85 15.07 0.12
C ASP A 42 -8.21 14.18 -1.07
N LEU A 43 -9.33 13.45 -0.94
CA LEU A 43 -9.84 12.58 -1.99
C LEU A 43 -10.74 13.32 -3.01
N SER A 44 -11.00 14.61 -2.83
CA SER A 44 -11.89 15.38 -3.73
C SER A 44 -11.42 15.41 -5.18
N ARG A 45 -10.13 15.11 -5.40
CA ARG A 45 -9.48 15.09 -6.72
C ARG A 45 -9.27 13.69 -7.29
N VAL A 46 -9.66 12.65 -6.55
CA VAL A 46 -9.51 11.27 -7.02
C VAL A 46 -10.64 10.97 -7.98
N GLN A 47 -10.28 10.87 -9.26
CA GLN A 47 -11.16 10.44 -10.34
C GLN A 47 -10.44 9.35 -11.13
N PHE A 48 -11.21 8.48 -11.78
CA PHE A 48 -10.61 7.54 -12.71
C PHE A 48 -10.07 8.29 -13.93
N THR A 49 -8.98 7.79 -14.47
CA THR A 49 -8.34 8.26 -15.69
C THR A 49 -8.67 7.30 -16.84
N PRO A 50 -8.49 7.72 -18.10
CA PRO A 50 -8.57 6.80 -19.24
C PRO A 50 -7.60 5.60 -19.14
N ALA A 51 -6.46 5.78 -18.46
CA ALA A 51 -5.52 4.70 -18.22
C ALA A 51 -6.08 3.64 -17.25
N ASP A 52 -6.83 4.06 -16.22
CA ASP A 52 -7.49 3.14 -15.29
C ASP A 52 -8.56 2.31 -16.02
N VAL A 53 -9.35 2.94 -16.89
CA VAL A 53 -10.35 2.24 -17.71
C VAL A 53 -9.68 1.20 -18.59
N LYS A 54 -8.63 1.59 -19.32
CA LYS A 54 -7.89 0.67 -20.20
C LYS A 54 -7.25 -0.48 -19.42
N PHE A 55 -6.67 -0.18 -18.25
CA PHE A 55 -6.06 -1.19 -17.39
C PHE A 55 -7.09 -2.19 -16.92
N ILE A 56 -8.21 -1.74 -16.34
CA ILE A 56 -9.25 -2.62 -15.80
C ILE A 56 -9.94 -3.41 -16.92
N GLN A 57 -10.25 -2.81 -18.06
CA GLN A 57 -10.79 -3.53 -19.22
C GLN A 57 -9.84 -4.64 -19.71
N GLY A 58 -8.54 -4.35 -19.78
CA GLY A 58 -7.53 -5.37 -20.09
C GLY A 58 -7.47 -6.47 -19.02
N MET A 59 -7.58 -6.10 -17.75
CA MET A 59 -7.58 -7.06 -16.63
C MET A 59 -8.80 -7.96 -16.62
N ILE A 60 -9.98 -7.49 -17.03
CA ILE A 60 -11.16 -8.35 -17.18
C ILE A 60 -10.85 -9.53 -18.12
N HIS A 61 -10.32 -9.26 -19.31
CA HIS A 61 -9.96 -10.31 -20.27
C HIS A 61 -8.82 -11.20 -19.77
N HIS A 62 -7.80 -10.61 -19.16
CA HIS A 62 -6.68 -11.38 -18.57
C HIS A 62 -7.15 -12.35 -17.48
N HIS A 63 -8.06 -11.93 -16.60
CA HIS A 63 -8.60 -12.79 -15.54
C HIS A 63 -9.53 -13.86 -16.12
N ALA A 64 -10.33 -13.54 -17.14
CA ALA A 64 -11.13 -14.54 -17.85
C ALA A 64 -10.23 -15.67 -18.42
N GLN A 65 -9.11 -15.31 -19.04
CA GLN A 65 -8.12 -16.29 -19.52
C GLN A 65 -7.52 -17.12 -18.36
N ALA A 66 -7.30 -16.52 -17.18
CA ALA A 66 -6.79 -17.26 -16.03
C ALA A 66 -7.79 -18.34 -15.59
N LEU A 67 -9.09 -18.04 -15.59
CA LEU A 67 -10.15 -19.02 -15.30
C LEU A 67 -10.22 -20.13 -16.34
N ASP A 68 -10.07 -19.79 -17.64
CA ASP A 68 -9.99 -20.80 -18.70
C ASP A 68 -8.82 -21.76 -18.47
N MET A 69 -7.69 -21.27 -17.95
CA MET A 69 -6.51 -22.08 -17.64
C MET A 69 -6.72 -22.97 -16.40
N THR A 70 -7.35 -22.46 -15.33
CA THR A 70 -7.59 -23.26 -14.11
C THR A 70 -8.63 -24.36 -14.34
N ALA A 71 -9.62 -24.12 -15.20
CA ALA A 71 -10.62 -25.12 -15.59
C ALA A 71 -10.02 -26.40 -16.22
N LEU A 72 -8.78 -26.33 -16.72
CA LEU A 72 -8.08 -27.45 -17.34
C LEU A 72 -7.40 -28.37 -16.32
N ILE A 73 -7.22 -27.90 -15.09
CA ILE A 73 -6.46 -28.63 -14.05
C ILE A 73 -7.07 -30.01 -13.74
N PRO A 74 -8.39 -30.16 -13.50
CA PRO A 74 -8.96 -31.46 -13.10
C PRO A 74 -8.73 -32.59 -14.11
N SER A 75 -8.63 -32.27 -15.40
CA SER A 75 -8.43 -33.25 -16.47
C SER A 75 -6.97 -33.47 -16.86
N ARG A 76 -6.05 -32.61 -16.41
CA ARG A 76 -4.64 -32.61 -16.88
C ARG A 76 -3.61 -32.92 -15.82
N THR A 77 -3.97 -32.94 -14.53
CA THR A 77 -3.02 -33.29 -13.48
C THR A 77 -3.71 -33.85 -12.24
N SER A 78 -3.02 -34.75 -11.55
CA SER A 78 -3.39 -35.26 -10.22
C SER A 78 -2.61 -34.59 -9.10
N LEU A 79 -1.70 -33.65 -9.38
CA LEU A 79 -0.85 -33.02 -8.37
C LEU A 79 -1.66 -32.08 -7.48
N GLU A 80 -1.78 -32.45 -6.20
CA GLU A 80 -2.57 -31.68 -5.21
C GLU A 80 -2.16 -30.22 -5.11
N ARG A 81 -0.86 -29.91 -5.17
CA ARG A 81 -0.38 -28.52 -5.14
C ARG A 81 -0.94 -27.67 -6.30
N MET A 82 -1.20 -28.28 -7.46
CA MET A 82 -1.72 -27.57 -8.62
C MET A 82 -3.22 -27.35 -8.49
N LYS A 83 -3.95 -28.33 -7.95
CA LYS A 83 -5.38 -28.19 -7.62
C LYS A 83 -5.59 -27.05 -6.62
N LEU A 84 -4.80 -27.04 -5.53
CA LEU A 84 -4.85 -25.97 -4.53
C LEU A 84 -4.47 -24.60 -5.10
N LEU A 85 -3.56 -24.54 -6.08
CA LEU A 85 -3.24 -23.28 -6.76
C LEU A 85 -4.44 -22.80 -7.60
N GLY A 86 -5.06 -23.70 -8.39
CA GLY A 86 -6.25 -23.38 -9.18
C GLY A 86 -7.40 -22.84 -8.32
N GLN A 87 -7.68 -23.50 -7.20
CA GLN A 87 -8.71 -23.09 -6.24
C GLN A 87 -8.49 -21.72 -5.59
N ARG A 88 -7.25 -21.20 -5.59
CA ARG A 88 -6.95 -19.85 -5.07
C ARG A 88 -7.11 -18.76 -6.12
N ILE A 89 -7.22 -19.14 -7.39
CA ILE A 89 -7.33 -18.23 -8.53
C ILE A 89 -8.80 -18.06 -8.95
N GLU A 90 -9.62 -19.11 -8.81
CA GLU A 90 -11.06 -19.12 -9.19
C GLU A 90 -12.02 -18.57 -8.12
#